data_AF-A0A5C8VKS9-F1
#
_entry.id   AF-A0A5C8VKS9-F1
#
_cell.length_a   1.000
_cell.length_b   1.000
_cell.length_c   1.000
_cell.angle_alpha   90.00
_cell.angle_beta   90.00
_cell.angle_gamma   90.00
#
_symmetry.space_group_name_H-M   'P 1'
#
loop_
_entity.id
_entity.type
_entity.pdbx_description
1 polymer ?
#
loop_
_entity_poly.entity_id
_entity_poly.type
_entity_poly.pdbx_seq_one_letter_code
_entity_poly.pdbx_strand_id
1 'polypeptide(L)'
;MDGDDRDGQTAGASAPPAPWEFVLPEETATEDLGLFLSEFLCPGDVVALSGGLGGGKTTLARAVIRELAGDPRLEVPSPTFTLIQPYTARDGRAIVHADLYRLRDPDELVELGFEEMAEDAITLVEWPDRMPPRDGPVLTVDLSLRAEFGPEARLARIDGSGGMRARLDRARAVRRLLDRSGWDLAERTLMQGDASSRAYERLTKPDGTSAVLMIAPPRPDGPAVRDGKPYSAIVHLAESVHAFVALDRGLRALGFSAPKIYGEDLAEGLLILEDLGSEPVVEAGAPRPERYAEAVRLLAKLHATPLPAVLPVADGIEHVLPVYDEAALLFEAELMPEWYVPAIRNAALSDDARAEFVALWRAALQNARPDRATWTLRDYHSPNLIWLPERDGLERVGLIDFQDAVMGHPAYDVASLLQDARVDTSAEFELRLLGLYARERRGRDPAFDVGAFATAYALLAAQRATKILGIFARLDRRDGKPGYLAHLPRIEGYLTRNLAHPALAELRAWHAAHLPGLVGSDAES
;
A
#
# COMPACT_ATOMS: atom_id res chain seq x y z
N MET A 1 -61.86 3.78 8.22
CA MET A 1 -61.15 4.95 7.66
C MET A 1 -60.06 5.31 8.66
N ASP A 2 -59.24 4.36 9.04
CA ASP A 2 -58.17 3.69 8.27
C ASP A 2 -56.87 4.39 8.63
N GLY A 3 -56.12 3.70 9.49
CA GLY A 3 -54.75 4.05 9.81
C GLY A 3 -53.83 3.73 8.63
N ASP A 4 -52.71 4.44 8.58
CA ASP A 4 -51.55 4.06 7.79
C ASP A 4 -50.31 4.55 8.55
N ASP A 5 -49.89 3.73 9.52
CA ASP A 5 -48.52 3.72 10.02
C ASP A 5 -47.63 3.23 8.88
N ARG A 6 -46.81 4.11 8.31
CA ARG A 6 -45.79 3.70 7.35
C ARG A 6 -44.54 3.28 8.08
N ASP A 7 -44.38 1.97 8.14
CA ASP A 7 -43.19 1.24 8.53
C ASP A 7 -41.91 1.84 7.94
N GLY A 8 -41.01 2.22 8.83
CA GLY A 8 -39.60 2.40 8.51
C GLY A 8 -38.98 1.04 8.19
N GLN A 9 -38.65 0.81 6.93
CA GLN A 9 -37.79 -0.30 6.52
C GLN A 9 -36.40 -0.09 7.13
N THR A 10 -36.13 -0.79 8.22
CA THR A 10 -34.79 -1.07 8.69
C THR A 10 -34.05 -1.84 7.59
N ALA A 11 -32.94 -1.27 7.12
CA ALA A 11 -31.99 -1.95 6.26
C ALA A 11 -31.61 -3.29 6.90
N GLY A 12 -31.94 -4.39 6.23
CA GLY A 12 -31.68 -5.74 6.73
C GLY A 12 -30.19 -5.92 7.00
N ALA A 13 -29.84 -6.12 8.27
CA ALA A 13 -28.53 -6.62 8.63
C ALA A 13 -28.35 -7.98 7.93
N SER A 14 -27.40 -8.08 7.00
CA SER A 14 -27.05 -9.34 6.38
C SER A 14 -26.68 -10.35 7.48
N ALA A 15 -27.23 -11.56 7.42
CA ALA A 15 -26.85 -12.62 8.34
C ALA A 15 -25.32 -12.75 8.38
N PRO A 16 -24.71 -12.97 9.56
CA PRO A 16 -23.27 -13.13 9.65
C PRO A 16 -22.82 -14.26 8.72
N PRO A 17 -21.71 -14.09 7.98
CA PRO A 17 -21.24 -15.09 7.05
C PRO A 17 -20.97 -16.40 7.78
N ALA A 18 -21.43 -17.50 7.19
CA ALA A 18 -21.27 -18.83 7.75
C ALA A 18 -19.78 -19.21 7.89
N PRO A 19 -19.42 -20.03 8.89
CA PRO A 19 -18.07 -20.53 9.03
C PRO A 19 -17.63 -21.38 7.84
N TRP A 20 -16.32 -21.50 7.69
CA TRP A 20 -15.74 -22.31 6.62
C TRP A 20 -15.81 -23.79 6.98
N GLU A 21 -16.61 -24.53 6.22
CA GLU A 21 -16.81 -25.98 6.41
C GLU A 21 -16.35 -26.77 5.19
N PHE A 22 -15.61 -27.85 5.43
CA PHE A 22 -15.11 -28.75 4.40
C PHE A 22 -14.70 -30.11 4.98
N VAL A 23 -14.65 -31.13 4.11
CA VAL A 23 -14.26 -32.49 4.49
C VAL A 23 -12.76 -32.66 4.34
N LEU A 24 -12.14 -33.24 5.36
CA LEU A 24 -10.76 -33.76 5.36
C LEU A 24 -10.84 -35.28 5.20
N PRO A 25 -10.56 -35.84 4.02
CA PRO A 25 -10.78 -37.27 3.75
C PRO A 25 -9.84 -38.20 4.52
N GLU A 26 -8.62 -37.75 4.82
CA GLU A 26 -7.54 -38.52 5.43
C GLU A 26 -6.64 -37.64 6.33
N GLU A 27 -5.67 -38.25 7.01
CA GLU A 27 -4.77 -37.55 7.93
C GLU A 27 -3.92 -36.48 7.23
N THR A 28 -3.39 -36.76 6.04
CA THR A 28 -2.62 -35.83 5.19
C THR A 28 -3.38 -34.54 4.90
N ALA A 29 -4.70 -34.60 4.67
CA ALA A 29 -5.51 -33.40 4.49
C ALA A 29 -5.58 -32.53 5.76
N THR A 30 -5.47 -33.14 6.95
CA THR A 30 -5.37 -32.41 8.22
C THR A 30 -3.99 -31.75 8.36
N GLU A 31 -2.94 -32.40 7.87
CA GLU A 31 -1.59 -31.83 7.81
C GLU A 31 -1.55 -30.63 6.85
N ASP A 32 -2.12 -30.76 5.65
CA ASP A 32 -2.25 -29.68 4.66
C ASP A 32 -3.01 -28.48 5.22
N LEU A 33 -4.07 -28.72 6.00
CA LEU A 33 -4.76 -27.66 6.73
C LEU A 33 -3.82 -26.96 7.71
N GLY A 34 -2.99 -27.71 8.44
CA GLY A 34 -1.99 -27.14 9.35
C GLY A 34 -0.99 -26.24 8.63
N LEU A 35 -0.50 -26.69 7.47
CA LEU A 35 0.37 -25.88 6.61
C LEU A 35 -0.32 -24.58 6.19
N PHE A 36 -1.55 -24.67 5.69
CA PHE A 36 -2.33 -23.49 5.29
C PHE A 36 -2.55 -22.50 6.44
N LEU A 37 -2.92 -22.99 7.62
CA LEU A 37 -3.15 -22.13 8.78
C LEU A 37 -1.88 -21.40 9.22
N SER A 38 -0.72 -22.04 9.10
CA SER A 38 0.57 -21.43 9.47
C SER A 38 0.93 -20.18 8.64
N GLU A 39 0.37 -20.04 7.43
CA GLU A 39 0.70 -18.96 6.49
C GLU A 39 0.32 -17.56 6.99
N PHE A 40 -0.60 -17.44 7.96
CA PHE A 40 -1.13 -16.15 8.41
C PHE A 40 -1.17 -15.97 9.93
N LEU A 41 -0.65 -16.93 10.71
CA LEU A 41 -0.60 -16.84 12.16
C LEU A 41 0.52 -15.90 12.63
N CYS A 42 0.20 -15.07 13.61
CA CYS A 42 1.06 -14.08 14.23
C CYS A 42 1.13 -14.31 15.75
N PRO A 43 2.23 -13.86 16.41
CA PRO A 43 2.27 -13.75 17.87
C PRO A 43 1.02 -13.07 18.43
N GLY A 44 0.50 -13.60 19.54
CA GLY A 44 -0.75 -13.16 20.16
C GLY A 44 -2.00 -13.87 19.63
N ASP A 45 -1.92 -14.64 18.53
CA ASP A 45 -3.04 -15.42 18.01
C ASP A 45 -3.27 -16.71 18.82
N VAL A 46 -4.54 -17.07 19.00
CA VAL A 46 -4.94 -18.37 19.57
C VAL A 46 -5.68 -19.19 18.52
N VAL A 47 -5.27 -20.45 18.37
CA VAL A 47 -5.96 -21.48 17.60
C VAL A 47 -6.63 -22.44 18.57
N ALA A 48 -7.94 -22.32 18.72
CA ALA A 48 -8.77 -23.09 19.63
C ALA A 48 -9.29 -24.37 18.94
N LEU A 49 -8.73 -25.51 19.30
CA LEU A 49 -8.97 -26.81 18.68
C LEU A 49 -10.01 -27.62 19.47
N SER A 50 -11.19 -27.76 18.89
CA SER A 50 -12.33 -28.50 19.45
C SER A 50 -12.60 -29.79 18.68
N GLY A 51 -13.32 -30.72 19.30
CA GLY A 51 -13.72 -31.99 18.69
C GLY A 51 -13.51 -33.20 19.59
N GLY A 52 -14.13 -34.32 19.22
CA GLY A 52 -14.09 -35.57 20.00
C GLY A 52 -12.69 -36.19 20.15
N LEU A 53 -12.60 -37.24 20.98
CA LEU A 53 -11.40 -38.09 21.05
C LEU A 53 -11.11 -38.69 19.66
N GLY A 54 -9.85 -38.64 19.23
CA GLY A 54 -9.45 -39.05 17.88
C GLY A 54 -9.80 -38.06 16.77
N GLY A 55 -10.34 -36.87 17.11
CA GLY A 55 -10.73 -35.85 16.14
C GLY A 55 -9.57 -35.25 15.32
N GLY A 56 -8.30 -35.50 15.68
CA GLY A 56 -7.14 -35.01 14.93
C GLY A 56 -6.56 -33.68 15.41
N LYS A 57 -6.98 -33.19 16.59
CA LYS A 57 -6.49 -31.93 17.19
C LYS A 57 -4.96 -31.88 17.29
N THR A 58 -4.35 -32.88 17.93
CA THR A 58 -2.89 -32.97 18.05
C THR A 58 -2.20 -33.13 16.69
N THR A 59 -2.81 -33.83 15.73
CA THR A 59 -2.28 -33.93 14.36
C THR A 59 -2.20 -32.54 13.71
N LEU A 60 -3.28 -31.76 13.78
CA LEU A 60 -3.31 -30.40 13.26
C LEU A 60 -2.29 -29.50 13.99
N ALA A 61 -2.25 -29.55 15.32
CA ALA A 61 -1.30 -28.75 16.10
C ALA A 61 0.16 -29.07 15.74
N ARG A 62 0.48 -30.36 15.60
CA ARG A 62 1.79 -30.83 15.16
C ARG A 62 2.14 -30.32 13.77
N ALA A 63 1.23 -30.36 12.81
CA ALA A 63 1.46 -29.87 11.47
C ALA A 63 1.80 -28.36 11.46
N VAL A 64 1.00 -27.55 12.18
CA VAL A 64 1.26 -26.11 12.34
C VAL A 64 2.62 -25.85 12.99
N ILE A 65 2.93 -26.53 14.10
CA ILE A 65 4.18 -26.32 14.85
C ILE A 65 5.41 -26.70 14.02
N ARG A 66 5.35 -27.84 13.31
CA ARG A 66 6.45 -28.29 12.43
C ARG A 66 6.75 -27.31 11.31
N GLU A 67 5.71 -26.76 10.69
CA GLU A 67 5.85 -25.78 9.62
C GLU A 67 6.45 -24.47 10.14
N LEU A 68 5.89 -23.93 11.23
CA LEU A 68 6.42 -22.71 11.85
C LEU A 68 7.86 -22.89 12.35
N ALA A 69 8.21 -24.06 12.89
CA ALA A 69 9.57 -24.40 13.31
C ALA A 69 10.53 -24.68 12.14
N GLY A 70 10.03 -24.98 10.95
CA GLY A 70 10.83 -25.40 9.80
C GLY A 70 11.49 -26.78 10.00
N ASP A 71 10.93 -27.64 10.85
CA ASP A 71 11.42 -29.00 11.10
C ASP A 71 10.29 -30.04 10.98
N PRO A 72 10.17 -30.73 9.84
CA PRO A 72 9.15 -31.77 9.63
C PRO A 72 9.26 -32.97 10.59
N ARG A 73 10.41 -33.15 11.25
CA ARG A 73 10.66 -34.28 12.16
C ARG A 73 10.52 -33.90 13.63
N LEU A 74 10.24 -32.63 13.94
CA LEU A 74 10.06 -32.17 15.31
C LEU A 74 9.01 -33.02 16.04
N GLU A 75 9.36 -33.45 17.25
CA GLU A 75 8.45 -34.18 18.12
C GLU A 75 7.46 -33.21 18.77
N VAL A 76 6.18 -33.38 18.41
CA VAL A 76 5.07 -32.62 18.99
C VAL A 76 4.05 -33.63 19.55
N PRO A 77 4.27 -34.14 20.78
CA PRO A 77 3.31 -34.98 21.46
C PRO A 77 2.10 -34.15 21.91
N SER A 78 1.01 -34.81 22.29
CA SER A 78 -0.09 -34.12 22.96
C SER A 78 0.34 -33.74 24.39
N PRO A 79 0.24 -32.47 24.81
CA PRO A 79 0.67 -32.03 26.13
C PRO A 79 -0.35 -32.39 27.22
N THR A 80 -1.11 -33.48 27.11
CA THR A 80 -2.15 -33.87 28.08
C THR A 80 -1.67 -34.01 29.53
N PHE A 81 -0.37 -34.28 29.75
CA PHE A 81 0.21 -34.39 31.10
C PHE A 81 1.04 -33.17 31.50
N THR A 82 1.72 -32.54 30.56
CA THR A 82 2.51 -31.32 30.80
C THR A 82 1.65 -30.06 30.81
N LEU A 83 0.41 -30.17 30.30
CA LEU A 83 -0.61 -29.15 30.06
C LEU A 83 -0.19 -28.08 29.05
N ILE A 84 1.05 -27.59 29.12
CA ILE A 84 1.62 -26.58 28.24
C ILE A 84 3.01 -27.04 27.78
N GLN A 85 3.30 -26.88 26.51
CA GLN A 85 4.60 -27.15 25.92
C GLN A 85 5.04 -26.00 25.00
N PRO A 86 6.17 -25.34 25.28
CA PRO A 86 6.71 -24.27 24.44
C PRO A 86 7.54 -24.83 23.28
N TYR A 87 7.51 -24.13 22.16
CA TYR A 87 8.33 -24.35 20.97
C TYR A 87 8.83 -23.01 20.42
N THR A 88 9.77 -23.07 19.49
CA THR A 88 10.35 -21.90 18.83
C THR A 88 10.20 -22.03 17.32
N ALA A 89 9.64 -21.00 16.68
CA ALA A 89 9.56 -20.90 15.23
C ALA A 89 10.95 -20.70 14.61
N ARG A 90 11.10 -20.98 13.31
CA ARG A 90 12.35 -20.81 12.56
C ARG A 90 12.92 -19.38 12.62
N ASP A 91 12.06 -18.39 12.81
CA ASP A 91 12.40 -16.97 12.91
C ASP A 91 12.46 -16.45 14.37
N GLY A 92 12.43 -17.36 15.35
CA GLY A 92 12.60 -17.04 16.77
C GLY A 92 11.30 -16.70 17.51
N ARG A 93 10.15 -16.64 16.84
CA ARG A 93 8.85 -16.42 17.50
C ARG A 93 8.52 -17.56 18.47
N ALA A 94 7.88 -17.23 19.59
CA ALA A 94 7.39 -18.21 20.54
C ALA A 94 6.13 -18.92 20.00
N ILE A 95 6.05 -20.22 20.25
CA ILE A 95 4.87 -21.03 19.97
C ILE A 95 4.51 -21.78 21.24
N VAL A 96 3.22 -21.87 21.55
CA VAL A 96 2.72 -22.56 22.74
C VAL A 96 1.69 -23.60 22.33
N HIS A 97 1.86 -24.84 22.76
CA HIS A 97 0.86 -25.90 22.62
C HIS A 97 0.30 -26.24 24.00
N ALA A 98 -0.99 -26.01 24.19
CA ALA A 98 -1.70 -26.30 25.43
C ALA A 98 -2.78 -27.37 25.22
N ASP A 99 -3.01 -28.20 26.24
CA ASP A 99 -4.12 -29.16 26.32
C ASP A 99 -4.83 -28.96 27.66
N LEU A 100 -6.08 -28.47 27.60
CA LEU A 100 -6.86 -28.10 28.77
C LEU A 100 -7.84 -29.21 29.22
N TYR A 101 -7.78 -30.41 28.62
CA TYR A 101 -8.72 -31.50 28.90
C TYR A 101 -8.77 -31.89 30.39
N ARG A 102 -7.63 -31.77 31.09
CA ARG A 102 -7.47 -32.20 32.49
C ARG A 102 -7.55 -31.06 33.51
N LEU A 103 -7.70 -29.82 33.05
CA LEU A 103 -7.83 -28.68 33.93
C LEU A 103 -9.12 -28.81 34.76
N ARG A 104 -9.02 -28.72 36.08
CA ARG A 104 -10.19 -28.81 36.97
C ARG A 104 -10.76 -27.43 37.25
N ASP A 105 -9.89 -26.45 37.42
CA ASP A 105 -10.22 -25.06 37.72
C ASP A 105 -9.50 -24.09 36.74
N PRO A 106 -10.19 -23.10 36.14
CA PRO A 106 -9.54 -22.04 35.35
C PRO A 106 -8.38 -21.33 36.06
N ASP A 107 -8.39 -21.23 37.39
CA ASP A 107 -7.30 -20.59 38.16
C ASP A 107 -5.95 -21.33 37.98
N GLU A 108 -5.96 -22.62 37.65
CA GLU A 108 -4.74 -23.39 37.33
C GLU A 108 -4.01 -22.82 36.09
N LEU A 109 -4.71 -22.17 35.15
CA LEU A 109 -4.06 -21.54 34.00
C LEU A 109 -3.28 -20.28 34.37
N VAL A 110 -3.73 -19.57 35.41
CA VAL A 110 -3.04 -18.39 35.93
C VAL A 110 -1.74 -18.83 36.59
N GLU A 111 -1.75 -19.91 37.37
CA GLU A 111 -0.53 -20.47 37.98
C GLU A 111 0.49 -20.96 36.94
N LEU A 112 0.00 -21.42 35.78
CA LEU A 112 0.84 -21.84 34.65
C LEU A 112 1.38 -20.68 33.81
N GLY A 113 0.98 -19.43 34.10
CA GLY A 113 1.40 -18.25 33.33
C GLY A 113 0.87 -18.22 31.89
N PHE A 114 -0.25 -18.88 31.61
CA PHE A 114 -0.76 -19.06 30.24
C PHE A 114 -1.01 -17.72 29.53
N GLU A 115 -1.59 -16.74 30.22
CA GLU A 115 -1.90 -15.43 29.63
C GLU A 115 -0.64 -14.68 29.20
N GLU A 116 0.38 -14.63 30.06
CA GLU A 116 1.67 -14.01 29.75
C GLU A 116 2.36 -14.70 28.57
N MET A 117 2.28 -16.03 28.51
CA MET A 117 2.85 -16.79 27.38
C MET A 117 2.06 -16.54 26.08
N ALA A 118 0.74 -16.45 26.15
CA ALA A 118 -0.13 -16.33 24.97
C ALA A 118 -0.14 -14.91 24.38
N GLU A 119 0.26 -13.88 25.13
CA GLU A 119 0.32 -12.49 24.65
C GLU A 119 1.31 -12.33 23.49
N ASP A 120 2.48 -12.98 23.58
CA ASP A 120 3.59 -12.85 22.63
C ASP A 120 3.87 -14.13 21.81
N ALA A 121 3.00 -15.15 21.89
CA ALA A 121 3.18 -16.43 21.20
C ALA A 121 2.04 -16.77 20.24
N ILE A 122 2.34 -17.59 19.24
CA ILE A 122 1.32 -18.32 18.48
C ILE A 122 0.86 -19.49 19.36
N THR A 123 -0.40 -19.49 19.79
CA THR A 123 -0.87 -20.42 20.82
C THR A 123 -1.90 -21.39 20.26
N LEU A 124 -1.66 -22.70 20.37
CA LEU A 124 -2.57 -23.76 19.96
C LEU A 124 -3.16 -24.41 21.21
N VAL A 125 -4.47 -24.36 21.37
CA VAL A 125 -5.17 -24.84 22.57
C VAL A 125 -6.09 -25.99 22.19
N GLU A 126 -5.76 -27.20 22.65
CA GLU A 126 -6.69 -28.33 22.61
C GLU A 126 -7.68 -28.24 23.77
N TRP A 127 -8.95 -28.57 23.49
CA TRP A 127 -10.05 -28.54 24.47
C TRP A 127 -10.28 -27.15 25.07
N PRO A 128 -10.57 -26.13 24.24
CA PRO A 128 -10.61 -24.73 24.65
C PRO A 128 -11.76 -24.36 25.59
N ASP A 129 -12.66 -25.29 25.95
CA ASP A 129 -13.83 -25.04 26.82
C ASP A 129 -13.47 -24.47 28.19
N ARG A 130 -12.23 -24.69 28.65
CA ARG A 130 -11.69 -24.19 29.92
C ARG A 130 -10.87 -22.92 29.78
N MET A 131 -10.70 -22.40 28.57
CA MET A 131 -9.98 -21.16 28.32
C MET A 131 -10.84 -19.97 28.78
N PRO A 132 -10.28 -18.99 29.49
CA PRO A 132 -11.01 -17.78 29.83
C PRO A 132 -11.42 -17.01 28.56
N PRO A 133 -12.52 -16.26 28.59
CA PRO A 133 -12.84 -15.30 27.54
C PRO A 133 -11.68 -14.33 27.37
N ARG A 134 -11.29 -14.04 26.12
CA ARG A 134 -10.21 -13.11 25.85
C ARG A 134 -10.58 -12.14 24.74
N ASP A 135 -10.15 -10.91 24.92
CA ASP A 135 -10.20 -9.88 23.88
C ASP A 135 -8.96 -10.05 23.00
N GLY A 136 -9.15 -10.66 21.83
CA GLY A 136 -8.04 -10.88 20.91
C GLY A 136 -8.40 -11.82 19.77
N PRO A 137 -7.47 -12.01 18.82
CA PRO A 137 -7.72 -12.86 17.67
C PRO A 137 -7.78 -14.34 18.07
N VAL A 138 -8.91 -15.00 17.79
CA VAL A 138 -9.06 -16.44 18.03
C VAL A 138 -9.55 -17.10 16.75
N LEU A 139 -8.85 -18.15 16.31
CA LEU A 139 -9.28 -19.05 15.26
C LEU A 139 -9.87 -20.30 15.92
N THR A 140 -11.16 -20.55 15.78
CA THR A 140 -11.78 -21.79 16.28
C THR A 140 -11.77 -22.83 15.17
N VAL A 141 -11.28 -24.03 15.46
CA VAL A 141 -11.29 -25.17 14.55
C VAL A 141 -11.99 -26.33 15.25
N ASP A 142 -13.19 -26.67 14.80
CA ASP A 142 -13.87 -27.91 15.20
C ASP A 142 -13.53 -29.04 14.22
N LEU A 143 -13.03 -30.15 14.76
CA LEU A 143 -12.73 -31.35 14.00
C LEU A 143 -13.61 -32.50 14.50
N SER A 144 -14.60 -32.87 13.70
CA SER A 144 -15.54 -33.94 14.03
C SER A 144 -15.43 -35.10 13.04
N LEU A 145 -15.23 -36.32 13.55
CA LEU A 145 -15.20 -37.54 12.72
C LEU A 145 -16.56 -37.74 12.05
N ARG A 146 -16.55 -38.02 10.75
CA ARG A 146 -17.76 -38.20 9.94
C ARG A 146 -17.63 -39.41 9.03
N ALA A 147 -18.00 -40.56 9.59
CA ALA A 147 -17.96 -41.85 8.91
C ALA A 147 -18.74 -41.88 7.57
N GLU A 148 -19.73 -41.00 7.40
CA GLU A 148 -20.48 -40.80 6.15
C GLU A 148 -19.61 -40.38 4.96
N PHE A 149 -18.44 -39.78 5.20
CA PHE A 149 -17.48 -39.37 4.16
C PHE A 149 -16.24 -40.30 4.07
N GLY A 150 -16.17 -41.34 4.91
CA GLY A 150 -15.05 -42.27 5.00
C GLY A 150 -14.69 -42.62 6.45
N PRO A 151 -14.04 -43.77 6.71
CA PRO A 151 -13.77 -44.24 8.08
C PRO A 151 -12.83 -43.32 8.87
N GLU A 152 -11.95 -42.60 8.20
CA GLU A 152 -10.99 -41.65 8.80
C GLU A 152 -11.34 -40.18 8.49
N ALA A 153 -12.46 -39.95 7.80
CA ALA A 153 -12.83 -38.62 7.33
C ALA A 153 -13.31 -37.73 8.49
N ARG A 154 -12.97 -36.44 8.41
CA ARG A 154 -13.35 -35.42 9.38
C ARG A 154 -14.10 -34.30 8.66
N LEU A 155 -15.09 -33.72 9.30
CA LEU A 155 -15.59 -32.40 8.94
C LEU A 155 -14.78 -31.38 9.75
N ALA A 156 -14.14 -30.44 9.06
CA ALA A 156 -13.53 -29.28 9.67
C ALA A 156 -14.51 -28.11 9.57
N ARG A 157 -14.77 -27.43 10.69
CA ARG A 157 -15.53 -26.18 10.75
C ARG A 157 -14.66 -25.10 11.38
N ILE A 158 -14.37 -24.04 10.63
CA ILE A 158 -13.42 -22.99 11.02
C ILE A 158 -14.10 -21.63 11.12
N ASP A 159 -13.94 -21.01 12.28
CA ASP A 159 -14.42 -19.65 12.59
C ASP A 159 -13.28 -18.75 13.11
N GLY A 160 -13.47 -17.44 13.11
CA GLY A 160 -12.53 -16.49 13.66
C GLY A 160 -13.18 -15.28 14.34
N SER A 161 -12.70 -14.91 15.51
CA SER A 161 -13.03 -13.65 16.21
C SER A 161 -11.81 -12.72 16.30
N GLY A 162 -11.99 -11.48 16.77
CA GLY A 162 -10.87 -10.53 16.95
C GLY A 162 -10.06 -10.24 15.68
N GLY A 163 -10.74 -10.16 14.53
CA GLY A 163 -10.11 -9.94 13.21
C GLY A 163 -9.56 -11.20 12.53
N MET A 164 -9.60 -12.36 13.19
CA MET A 164 -9.13 -13.62 12.62
C MET A 164 -9.95 -14.09 11.42
N ARG A 165 -11.27 -13.86 11.42
CA ARG A 165 -12.14 -14.14 10.26
C ARG A 165 -11.63 -13.47 8.99
N ALA A 166 -11.34 -12.17 9.05
CA ALA A 166 -10.87 -11.42 7.90
C ALA A 166 -9.49 -11.91 7.40
N ARG A 167 -8.63 -12.37 8.32
CA ARG A 167 -7.34 -12.99 7.96
C ARG A 167 -7.54 -14.34 7.28
N LEU A 168 -8.43 -15.19 7.80
CA LEU A 168 -8.78 -16.48 7.20
C LEU A 168 -9.35 -16.30 5.79
N ASP A 169 -10.31 -15.41 5.60
CA ASP A 169 -10.93 -15.18 4.29
C ASP A 169 -9.92 -14.66 3.28
N ARG A 170 -9.02 -13.76 3.70
CA ARG A 170 -7.91 -13.28 2.87
C ARG A 170 -6.95 -14.40 2.50
N ALA A 171 -6.52 -15.23 3.45
CA ALA A 171 -5.63 -16.35 3.18
C ALA A 171 -6.26 -17.33 2.18
N ARG A 172 -7.57 -17.61 2.32
CA ARG A 172 -8.32 -18.43 1.37
C ARG A 172 -8.41 -17.77 -0.02
N ALA A 173 -8.62 -16.46 -0.08
CA ALA A 173 -8.64 -15.72 -1.34
C ALA A 173 -7.29 -15.74 -2.06
N VAL A 174 -6.20 -15.54 -1.33
CA VAL A 174 -4.83 -15.65 -1.84
C VAL A 174 -4.58 -17.06 -2.40
N ARG A 175 -4.92 -18.11 -1.64
CA ARG A 175 -4.73 -19.49 -2.11
C ARG A 175 -5.49 -19.77 -3.40
N ARG A 176 -6.78 -19.40 -3.46
CA ARG A 176 -7.59 -19.52 -4.69
C ARG A 176 -6.97 -18.79 -5.88
N LEU A 177 -6.39 -17.61 -5.65
CA LEU A 177 -5.75 -16.84 -6.70
C LEU A 177 -4.46 -17.52 -7.17
N LEU A 178 -3.61 -18.01 -6.26
CA LEU A 178 -2.39 -18.75 -6.59
C LEU A 178 -2.72 -20.01 -7.40
N ASP A 179 -3.70 -20.81 -6.95
CA ASP A 179 -4.13 -22.04 -7.62
C ASP A 179 -4.59 -21.78 -9.07
N ARG A 180 -5.50 -20.82 -9.27
CA ARG A 180 -6.05 -20.54 -10.61
C ARG A 180 -5.08 -19.83 -11.56
N SER A 181 -4.00 -19.26 -11.05
CA SER A 181 -2.98 -18.55 -11.84
C SER A 181 -1.69 -19.36 -12.05
N GLY A 182 -1.63 -20.59 -11.51
CA GLY A 182 -0.46 -21.46 -11.62
C GLY A 182 0.74 -20.98 -10.81
N TRP A 183 0.49 -20.35 -9.66
CA TRP A 183 1.48 -19.90 -8.67
C TRP A 183 1.34 -20.63 -7.32
N ASP A 184 0.60 -21.74 -7.29
CA ASP A 184 0.34 -22.59 -6.12
C ASP A 184 1.59 -23.22 -5.50
N LEU A 185 2.62 -23.50 -6.32
CA LEU A 185 3.90 -24.05 -5.87
C LEU A 185 4.94 -22.97 -5.53
N ALA A 186 4.57 -21.69 -5.57
CA ALA A 186 5.52 -20.62 -5.33
C ALA A 186 5.78 -20.41 -3.84
N GLU A 187 7.06 -20.30 -3.47
CA GLU A 187 7.44 -19.82 -2.15
C GLU A 187 7.13 -18.33 -2.03
N ARG A 188 6.57 -17.93 -0.88
CA ARG A 188 6.13 -16.56 -0.59
C ARG A 188 7.08 -15.91 0.40
N THR A 189 7.66 -14.77 0.01
CA THR A 189 8.54 -13.97 0.88
C THR A 189 8.01 -12.55 0.99
N LEU A 190 7.77 -12.06 2.21
CA LEU A 190 7.32 -10.69 2.44
C LEU A 190 8.34 -9.68 1.90
N MET A 191 7.85 -8.69 1.14
CA MET A 191 8.65 -7.54 0.70
C MET A 191 8.39 -6.37 1.66
N GLN A 192 9.45 -5.85 2.27
CA GLN A 192 9.33 -4.76 3.22
C GLN A 192 8.90 -3.47 2.50
N GLY A 193 7.73 -2.93 2.84
CA GLY A 193 7.20 -1.68 2.27
C GLY A 193 7.52 -0.47 3.14
N ASP A 194 7.93 0.63 2.50
CA ASP A 194 8.05 1.94 3.15
C ASP A 194 6.67 2.60 3.18
N ALA A 195 6.02 2.61 4.34
CA ALA A 195 4.79 3.36 4.62
C ALA A 195 3.51 2.97 3.87
N SER A 196 3.59 2.10 2.87
CA SER A 196 2.40 1.70 2.12
C SER A 196 1.46 0.88 2.99
N SER A 197 0.20 1.08 2.71
CA SER A 197 -0.90 0.40 3.36
C SER A 197 -1.20 -0.95 2.67
N ARG A 198 -0.53 -1.20 1.54
CA ARG A 198 -0.57 -2.42 0.73
C ARG A 198 0.56 -3.33 1.17
N ALA A 199 0.31 -4.63 1.22
CA ALA A 199 1.36 -5.62 1.43
C ALA A 199 1.80 -6.21 0.09
N TYR A 200 3.10 -6.48 -0.01
CA TYR A 200 3.68 -7.11 -1.19
C TYR A 200 4.47 -8.34 -0.76
N GLU A 201 4.35 -9.42 -1.50
CA GLU A 201 5.13 -10.63 -1.31
C GLU A 201 5.76 -11.04 -2.64
N ARG A 202 7.03 -11.44 -2.62
CA ARG A 202 7.67 -12.08 -3.75
C ARG A 202 7.24 -13.54 -3.79
N LEU A 203 6.74 -13.96 -4.95
CA LEU A 203 6.48 -15.34 -5.30
C LEU A 203 7.68 -15.89 -6.07
N THR A 204 8.22 -17.03 -5.66
CA THR A 204 9.32 -17.70 -6.37
C THR A 204 8.94 -19.15 -6.67
N LYS A 205 8.87 -19.50 -7.96
CA LYS A 205 8.63 -20.89 -8.38
C LYS A 205 9.89 -21.75 -8.19
N PRO A 206 9.75 -23.09 -8.15
CA PRO A 206 10.89 -24.01 -8.08
C PRO A 206 11.90 -23.87 -9.22
N ASP A 207 11.47 -23.36 -10.39
CA ASP A 207 12.34 -23.10 -11.54
C ASP A 207 13.07 -21.73 -11.48
N GLY A 208 12.84 -20.96 -10.41
CA GLY A 208 13.41 -19.63 -10.19
C GLY A 208 12.60 -18.47 -10.80
N THR A 209 11.50 -18.74 -11.50
CA THR A 209 10.62 -17.68 -12.03
C THR A 209 9.99 -16.91 -10.87
N SER A 210 10.05 -15.56 -10.93
CA SER A 210 9.49 -14.69 -9.89
C SER A 210 8.28 -13.86 -10.34
N ALA A 211 7.43 -13.53 -9.37
CA ALA A 211 6.33 -12.58 -9.47
C ALA A 211 6.14 -11.84 -8.15
N VAL A 212 5.30 -10.82 -8.15
CA VAL A 212 4.91 -10.06 -6.96
C VAL A 212 3.42 -10.24 -6.69
N LEU A 213 3.07 -10.79 -5.54
CA LEU A 213 1.71 -10.77 -5.02
C LEU A 213 1.47 -9.44 -4.32
N MET A 214 0.52 -8.66 -4.83
CA MET A 214 0.01 -7.44 -4.22
C MET A 214 -1.26 -7.76 -3.44
N ILE A 215 -1.29 -7.34 -2.18
CA ILE A 215 -2.42 -7.48 -1.27
C ILE A 215 -2.88 -6.09 -0.87
N ALA A 216 -3.95 -5.63 -1.50
CA ALA A 216 -4.51 -4.29 -1.37
C ALA A 216 -6.05 -4.35 -1.29
N PRO A 217 -6.61 -4.96 -0.22
CA PRO A 217 -8.05 -5.09 -0.06
C PRO A 217 -8.72 -3.71 -0.06
N PRO A 218 -9.98 -3.60 -0.54
CA PRO A 218 -10.73 -2.36 -0.50
C PRO A 218 -10.77 -1.79 0.93
N ARG A 219 -10.51 -0.48 1.05
CA ARG A 219 -10.48 0.18 2.35
C ARG A 219 -11.76 0.98 2.57
N PRO A 220 -12.31 0.97 3.79
CA PRO A 220 -13.35 1.92 4.14
C PRO A 220 -12.77 3.34 4.12
N ASP A 221 -13.64 4.32 3.88
CA ASP A 221 -13.31 5.73 3.98
C ASP A 221 -12.66 6.04 5.33
N GLY A 222 -11.57 6.82 5.31
CA GLY A 222 -10.99 7.38 6.52
C GLY A 222 -11.95 8.34 7.23
N PRO A 223 -11.59 8.83 8.44
CA PRO A 223 -12.39 9.88 9.06
C PRO A 223 -12.47 11.11 8.17
N ALA A 224 -13.61 11.80 8.20
CA ALA A 224 -13.80 13.05 7.48
C ALA A 224 -12.79 14.12 7.96
N VAL A 225 -12.10 14.75 7.02
CA VAL A 225 -11.10 15.79 7.28
C VAL A 225 -11.61 17.17 6.88
N ARG A 226 -12.30 17.30 5.73
CA ARG A 226 -12.89 18.57 5.28
C ARG A 226 -14.20 18.31 4.54
N ASP A 227 -15.23 19.11 4.84
CA ASP A 227 -16.55 19.05 4.20
C ASP A 227 -17.17 17.64 4.18
N GLY A 228 -16.97 16.87 5.26
CA GLY A 228 -17.46 15.50 5.37
C GLY A 228 -16.68 14.46 4.55
N LYS A 229 -15.61 14.85 3.85
CA LYS A 229 -14.80 13.97 2.99
C LYS A 229 -13.51 13.52 3.69
N PRO A 230 -13.09 12.25 3.54
CA PRO A 230 -11.77 11.81 3.97
C PRO A 230 -10.66 12.42 3.10
N TYR A 231 -9.43 12.36 3.60
CA TYR A 231 -8.24 12.81 2.86
C TYR A 231 -8.12 12.14 1.49
N SER A 232 -8.32 10.82 1.41
CA SER A 232 -8.25 10.04 0.15
C SER A 232 -9.19 10.58 -0.91
N ALA A 233 -10.43 10.90 -0.54
CA ALA A 233 -11.42 11.45 -1.46
C ALA A 233 -11.08 12.87 -1.93
N ILE A 234 -10.51 13.71 -1.06
CA ILE A 234 -10.14 15.09 -1.39
C ILE A 234 -8.98 15.13 -2.38
N VAL A 235 -7.94 14.31 -2.18
CA VAL A 235 -6.74 14.31 -3.03
C VAL A 235 -6.70 13.15 -4.02
N HIS A 236 -7.83 12.47 -4.18
CA HIS A 236 -8.08 11.42 -5.16
C HIS A 236 -7.08 10.24 -5.10
N LEU A 237 -6.82 9.72 -3.89
CA LEU A 237 -6.04 8.50 -3.74
C LEU A 237 -6.85 7.27 -4.15
N ALA A 238 -6.17 6.28 -4.73
CA ALA A 238 -6.77 5.01 -5.12
C ALA A 238 -7.12 4.16 -3.91
N GLU A 239 -8.40 3.81 -3.81
CA GLU A 239 -8.98 3.03 -2.70
C GLU A 239 -9.12 1.54 -3.01
N SER A 240 -8.88 1.15 -4.28
CA SER A 240 -8.92 -0.25 -4.70
C SER A 240 -7.92 -0.53 -5.83
N VAL A 241 -7.67 -1.82 -6.07
CA VAL A 241 -6.83 -2.31 -7.17
C VAL A 241 -7.36 -1.97 -8.57
N HIS A 242 -8.62 -1.54 -8.70
CA HIS A 242 -9.21 -1.18 -10.00
C HIS A 242 -8.42 -0.07 -10.69
N ALA A 243 -8.00 0.95 -9.94
CA ALA A 243 -7.19 2.05 -10.48
C ALA A 243 -5.83 1.54 -10.99
N PHE A 244 -5.19 0.64 -10.22
CA PHE A 244 -3.93 0.00 -10.64
C PHE A 244 -4.13 -0.76 -11.95
N VAL A 245 -5.14 -1.65 -12.03
CA VAL A 245 -5.37 -2.50 -13.20
C VAL A 245 -5.70 -1.67 -14.45
N ALA A 246 -6.53 -0.64 -14.32
CA ALA A 246 -6.84 0.27 -15.43
C ALA A 246 -5.59 0.98 -15.95
N LEU A 247 -4.81 1.60 -15.06
CA LEU A 247 -3.60 2.32 -15.46
C LEU A 247 -2.51 1.40 -15.99
N ASP A 248 -2.31 0.22 -15.39
CA ASP A 248 -1.36 -0.78 -15.88
C ASP A 248 -1.66 -1.13 -17.33
N ARG A 249 -2.89 -1.55 -17.62
CA ARG A 249 -3.32 -1.94 -18.97
C ARG A 249 -3.21 -0.76 -19.94
N GLY A 250 -3.58 0.45 -19.50
CA GLY A 250 -3.41 1.68 -20.28
C GLY A 250 -1.96 1.97 -20.65
N LEU A 251 -1.05 1.93 -19.68
CA LEU A 251 0.39 2.17 -19.88
C LEU A 251 1.01 1.09 -20.78
N ARG A 252 0.66 -0.18 -20.56
CA ARG A 252 1.12 -1.30 -21.39
C ARG A 252 0.63 -1.19 -22.82
N ALA A 253 -0.60 -0.74 -23.06
CA ALA A 253 -1.13 -0.50 -24.40
C ALA A 253 -0.36 0.60 -25.16
N LEU A 254 0.32 1.51 -24.44
CA LEU A 254 1.21 2.52 -25.03
C LEU A 254 2.63 1.99 -25.28
N GLY A 255 2.92 0.74 -24.92
CA GLY A 255 4.27 0.15 -24.98
C GLY A 255 5.18 0.67 -23.87
N PHE A 256 4.65 0.91 -22.67
CA PHE A 256 5.43 1.18 -21.47
C PHE A 256 5.48 -0.03 -20.54
N SER A 257 6.54 -0.10 -19.74
CA SER A 257 6.82 -1.23 -18.85
C SER A 257 6.13 -1.08 -17.49
N ALA A 258 4.80 -1.07 -17.47
CA ALA A 258 4.05 -1.40 -16.25
C ALA A 258 3.97 -2.94 -16.10
N PRO A 259 3.90 -3.49 -14.88
CA PRO A 259 4.09 -4.92 -14.63
C PRO A 259 2.93 -5.76 -15.19
N LYS A 260 3.22 -6.79 -15.98
CA LYS A 260 2.17 -7.70 -16.47
C LYS A 260 1.36 -8.27 -15.30
N ILE A 261 0.04 -8.28 -15.43
CA ILE A 261 -0.85 -8.95 -14.47
C ILE A 261 -0.99 -10.42 -14.87
N TYR A 262 -0.48 -11.33 -14.05
CA TYR A 262 -0.59 -12.79 -14.23
C TYR A 262 -1.88 -13.36 -13.62
N GLY A 263 -2.44 -12.70 -12.60
CA GLY A 263 -3.69 -13.09 -11.98
C GLY A 263 -4.28 -11.94 -11.18
N GLU A 264 -5.62 -11.89 -11.08
CA GLU A 264 -6.33 -10.86 -10.35
C GLU A 264 -7.54 -11.42 -9.59
N ASP A 265 -7.81 -10.83 -8.42
CA ASP A 265 -9.06 -10.92 -7.67
C ASP A 265 -9.48 -9.51 -7.26
N LEU A 266 -10.30 -8.86 -8.10
CA LEU A 266 -10.65 -7.45 -7.92
C LEU A 266 -11.49 -7.21 -6.66
N ALA A 267 -12.34 -8.17 -6.29
CA ALA A 267 -13.20 -8.08 -5.12
C ALA A 267 -12.39 -8.12 -3.82
N GLU A 268 -11.38 -9.00 -3.78
CA GLU A 268 -10.50 -9.19 -2.61
C GLU A 268 -9.28 -8.25 -2.62
N GLY A 269 -9.09 -7.51 -3.72
CA GLY A 269 -7.96 -6.58 -3.87
C GLY A 269 -6.61 -7.28 -4.00
N LEU A 270 -6.56 -8.40 -4.74
CA LEU A 270 -5.36 -9.21 -4.92
C LEU A 270 -4.90 -9.19 -6.37
N LEU A 271 -3.60 -8.99 -6.61
CA LEU A 271 -2.99 -9.10 -7.94
C LEU A 271 -1.70 -9.92 -7.87
N ILE A 272 -1.41 -10.71 -8.90
CA ILE A 272 -0.10 -11.32 -9.13
C ILE A 272 0.50 -10.61 -10.33
N LEU A 273 1.66 -10.01 -10.13
CA LEU A 273 2.30 -9.06 -11.04
C LEU A 273 3.67 -9.57 -11.50
N GLU A 274 4.10 -9.15 -12.68
CA GLU A 274 5.48 -9.27 -13.14
C GLU A 274 6.44 -8.66 -12.12
N ASP A 275 7.45 -9.42 -11.70
CA ASP A 275 8.56 -8.88 -10.93
C ASP A 275 9.48 -8.11 -11.89
N LEU A 276 9.40 -6.79 -11.88
CA LEU A 276 10.25 -5.90 -12.69
C LEU A 276 11.70 -5.85 -12.14
N GLY A 277 12.01 -6.54 -11.06
CA GLY A 277 13.30 -6.45 -10.40
C GLY A 277 13.43 -5.18 -9.56
N SER A 278 14.67 -4.83 -9.22
CA SER A 278 14.98 -3.76 -8.27
C SER A 278 16.14 -2.86 -8.70
N GLU A 279 16.50 -2.88 -9.99
CA GLU A 279 17.62 -2.08 -10.45
C GLU A 279 17.23 -0.59 -10.47
N PRO A 280 17.91 0.29 -9.72
CA PRO A 280 17.48 1.67 -9.55
C PRO A 280 17.86 2.55 -10.74
N VAL A 281 17.15 3.66 -10.98
CA VAL A 281 17.58 4.70 -11.93
C VAL A 281 18.64 5.68 -11.38
N VAL A 282 19.17 5.39 -10.19
CA VAL A 282 20.14 6.21 -9.45
C VAL A 282 21.39 5.40 -9.10
N GLU A 283 22.52 6.07 -8.88
CA GLU A 283 23.74 5.47 -8.35
C GLU A 283 24.34 6.39 -7.29
N ALA A 284 24.75 5.83 -6.15
CA ALA A 284 25.43 6.56 -5.07
C ALA A 284 24.72 7.86 -4.62
N GLY A 285 23.38 7.87 -4.63
CA GLY A 285 22.57 9.03 -4.23
C GLY A 285 22.44 10.13 -5.30
N ALA A 286 22.88 9.86 -6.54
CA ALA A 286 22.78 10.77 -7.67
C ALA A 286 22.01 10.15 -8.86
N PRO A 287 21.38 10.96 -9.73
CA PRO A 287 20.71 10.47 -10.92
C PRO A 287 21.71 9.82 -11.90
N ARG A 288 21.36 8.66 -12.48
CA ARG A 288 22.06 8.14 -13.66
C ARG A 288 21.62 8.92 -14.90
N PRO A 289 22.48 9.72 -15.55
CA PRO A 289 22.06 10.64 -16.61
C PRO A 289 21.32 9.97 -17.77
N GLU A 290 21.78 8.81 -18.19
CA GLU A 290 21.19 8.04 -19.29
C GLU A 290 19.81 7.49 -18.94
N ARG A 291 19.60 7.03 -17.69
CA ARG A 291 18.32 6.47 -17.23
C ARG A 291 17.28 7.56 -17.05
N TYR A 292 17.66 8.69 -16.47
CA TYR A 292 16.79 9.86 -16.36
C TYR A 292 16.43 10.43 -17.73
N ALA A 293 17.35 10.42 -18.70
CA ALA A 293 17.05 10.85 -20.06
C ALA A 293 16.00 9.94 -20.74
N GLU A 294 16.05 8.62 -20.54
CA GLU A 294 15.00 7.71 -21.02
C GLU A 294 13.66 7.95 -20.31
N ALA A 295 13.68 8.16 -18.98
CA ALA A 295 12.48 8.48 -18.21
C ALA A 295 11.82 9.79 -18.68
N VAL A 296 12.61 10.81 -19.06
CA VAL A 296 12.10 12.05 -19.69
C VAL A 296 11.48 11.80 -21.06
N ARG A 297 12.11 10.96 -21.90
CA ARG A 297 11.56 10.62 -23.23
C ARG A 297 10.25 9.84 -23.12
N LEU A 298 10.11 9.01 -22.08
CA LEU A 298 8.86 8.32 -21.76
C LEU A 298 7.75 9.33 -21.46
N LEU A 299 7.97 10.27 -20.52
CA LEU A 299 7.00 11.33 -20.24
C LEU A 299 6.66 12.16 -21.48
N ALA A 300 7.65 12.50 -22.30
CA ALA A 300 7.41 13.24 -23.54
C ALA A 300 6.52 12.47 -24.54
N LYS A 301 6.65 11.13 -24.62
CA LYS A 301 5.75 10.28 -25.42
C LYS A 301 4.36 10.20 -24.79
N LEU A 302 4.27 9.95 -23.48
CA LEU A 302 3.01 9.88 -22.74
C LEU A 302 2.19 11.17 -22.95
N HIS A 303 2.77 12.32 -22.64
CA HIS A 303 2.09 13.62 -22.69
C HIS A 303 1.78 14.11 -24.12
N ALA A 304 2.47 13.58 -25.13
CA ALA A 304 2.13 13.82 -26.54
C ALA A 304 0.90 13.04 -27.00
N THR A 305 0.61 11.92 -26.35
CA THR A 305 -0.46 11.01 -26.74
C THR A 305 -1.81 11.54 -26.27
N PRO A 306 -2.87 11.52 -27.09
CA PRO A 306 -4.23 11.73 -26.61
C PRO A 306 -4.66 10.55 -25.72
N LEU A 307 -5.01 10.82 -24.46
CA LEU A 307 -5.30 9.79 -23.47
C LEU A 307 -6.74 9.93 -22.94
N PRO A 308 -7.47 8.81 -22.76
CA PRO A 308 -8.82 8.83 -22.22
C PRO A 308 -8.84 9.06 -20.70
N ALA A 309 -9.92 9.66 -20.19
CA ALA A 309 -10.17 9.78 -18.75
C ALA A 309 -10.88 8.55 -18.16
N VAL A 310 -11.37 7.65 -19.00
CA VAL A 310 -12.05 6.41 -18.59
C VAL A 310 -11.28 5.24 -19.16
N LEU A 311 -10.91 4.29 -18.29
CA LEU A 311 -10.12 3.13 -18.63
C LEU A 311 -10.85 1.84 -18.26
N PRO A 312 -10.81 0.81 -19.12
CA PRO A 312 -11.41 -0.47 -18.80
C PRO A 312 -10.59 -1.21 -17.73
N VAL A 313 -11.28 -1.77 -16.74
CA VAL A 313 -10.69 -2.61 -15.67
C VAL A 313 -11.03 -4.08 -15.88
N ALA A 314 -12.25 -4.39 -16.28
CA ALA A 314 -12.71 -5.73 -16.64
C ALA A 314 -14.00 -5.60 -17.47
N ASP A 315 -14.58 -6.71 -17.92
CA ASP A 315 -15.86 -6.68 -18.64
C ASP A 315 -16.95 -6.01 -17.78
N GLY A 316 -17.46 -4.88 -18.26
CA GLY A 316 -18.47 -4.08 -17.56
C GLY A 316 -17.96 -3.28 -16.36
N ILE A 317 -16.64 -3.23 -16.11
CA ILE A 317 -16.03 -2.46 -15.03
C ILE A 317 -15.05 -1.45 -15.61
N GLU A 318 -15.29 -0.17 -15.33
CA GLU A 318 -14.46 0.95 -15.78
C GLU A 318 -13.93 1.74 -14.58
N HIS A 319 -12.75 2.34 -14.76
CA HIS A 319 -12.18 3.29 -13.84
C HIS A 319 -12.14 4.68 -14.49
N VAL A 320 -12.74 5.65 -13.81
CA VAL A 320 -12.69 7.06 -14.21
C VAL A 320 -11.53 7.72 -13.46
N LEU A 321 -10.53 8.20 -14.20
CA LEU A 321 -9.45 8.98 -13.62
C LEU A 321 -10.02 10.31 -13.12
N PRO A 322 -9.84 10.63 -11.83
CA PRO A 322 -10.28 11.91 -11.29
C PRO A 322 -9.45 13.06 -11.90
N VAL A 323 -10.06 14.23 -11.98
CA VAL A 323 -9.37 15.44 -12.44
C VAL A 323 -8.49 15.97 -11.31
N TYR A 324 -7.24 16.31 -11.60
CA TYR A 324 -6.38 16.96 -10.64
C TYR A 324 -6.76 18.43 -10.52
N ASP A 325 -7.79 18.68 -9.73
CA ASP A 325 -8.42 19.99 -9.67
C ASP A 325 -7.69 20.96 -8.73
N GLU A 326 -8.11 22.22 -8.79
CA GLU A 326 -7.59 23.30 -7.96
C GLU A 326 -7.80 23.01 -6.46
N ALA A 327 -8.89 22.34 -6.09
CA ALA A 327 -9.20 22.05 -4.69
C ALA A 327 -8.21 21.04 -4.10
N ALA A 328 -7.84 19.99 -4.84
CA ALA A 328 -6.83 19.02 -4.46
C ALA A 328 -5.44 19.68 -4.35
N LEU A 329 -5.03 20.45 -5.36
CA LEU A 329 -3.74 21.16 -5.37
C LEU A 329 -3.60 22.15 -4.21
N LEU A 330 -4.67 22.90 -3.90
CA LEU A 330 -4.69 23.83 -2.77
C LEU A 330 -4.61 23.09 -1.44
N PHE A 331 -5.44 22.07 -1.25
CA PHE A 331 -5.48 21.30 -0.01
C PHE A 331 -4.12 20.67 0.31
N GLU A 332 -3.40 20.20 -0.71
CA GLU A 332 -2.04 19.68 -0.55
C GLU A 332 -1.01 20.77 -0.23
N ALA A 333 -1.16 21.98 -0.77
CA ALA A 333 -0.29 23.11 -0.45
C ALA A 333 -0.46 23.59 0.99
N GLU A 334 -1.67 23.49 1.55
CA GLU A 334 -2.01 23.82 2.94
C GLU A 334 -1.26 22.95 3.97
N LEU A 335 -0.69 21.79 3.56
CA LEU A 335 0.12 20.95 4.45
C LEU A 335 1.38 21.67 4.97
N MET A 336 1.96 22.59 4.20
CA MET A 336 3.14 23.34 4.62
C MET A 336 2.84 24.26 5.82
N PRO A 337 1.86 25.19 5.75
CA PRO A 337 1.52 26.02 6.90
C PRO A 337 0.93 25.22 8.07
N GLU A 338 0.30 24.06 7.83
CA GLU A 338 -0.23 23.20 8.89
C GLU A 338 0.86 22.42 9.64
N TRP A 339 1.77 21.76 8.93
CA TRP A 339 2.73 20.82 9.52
C TRP A 339 4.15 21.34 9.55
N TYR A 340 4.65 21.84 8.44
CA TYR A 340 6.07 22.21 8.30
C TYR A 340 6.42 23.48 9.10
N VAL A 341 5.60 24.52 9.01
CA VAL A 341 5.86 25.80 9.71
C VAL A 341 5.97 25.63 11.23
N PRO A 342 5.01 25.00 11.92
CA PRO A 342 5.13 24.80 13.36
C PRO A 342 6.22 23.76 13.71
N ALA A 343 6.34 22.67 12.95
CA ALA A 343 7.23 21.57 13.33
C ALA A 343 8.72 21.84 13.06
N ILE A 344 9.04 22.55 11.97
CA ILE A 344 10.40 22.73 11.46
C ILE A 344 10.87 24.17 11.62
N ARG A 345 10.01 25.15 11.31
CA ARG A 345 10.35 26.59 11.47
C ARG A 345 10.06 27.13 12.85
N ASN A 346 9.38 26.37 13.70
CA ASN A 346 8.98 26.76 15.06
C ASN A 346 8.28 28.13 15.08
N ALA A 347 7.44 28.37 14.07
CA ALA A 347 6.70 29.60 13.87
C ALA A 347 5.18 29.33 13.85
N ALA A 348 4.39 30.38 14.06
CA ALA A 348 2.94 30.33 13.96
C ALA A 348 2.48 31.38 12.93
N LEU A 349 1.65 30.96 11.99
CA LEU A 349 0.99 31.87 11.05
C LEU A 349 -0.36 32.29 11.61
N SER A 350 -0.66 33.59 11.50
CA SER A 350 -2.00 34.11 11.79
C SER A 350 -3.02 33.57 10.78
N ASP A 351 -4.30 33.61 11.15
CA ASP A 351 -5.39 33.21 10.26
C ASP A 351 -5.40 34.06 8.98
N ASP A 352 -5.09 35.36 9.08
CA ASP A 352 -4.95 36.25 7.93
C ASP A 352 -3.81 35.81 6.99
N ALA A 353 -2.64 35.46 7.53
CA ALA A 353 -1.52 35.00 6.71
C ALA A 353 -1.81 33.66 6.03
N ARG A 354 -2.55 32.76 6.70
CA ARG A 354 -3.02 31.49 6.11
C ARG A 354 -4.03 31.73 4.99
N ALA A 355 -4.99 32.63 5.21
CA ALA A 355 -5.98 32.99 4.20
C ALA A 355 -5.33 33.65 2.96
N GLU A 356 -4.36 34.54 3.19
CA GLU A 356 -3.56 35.15 2.12
C GLU A 356 -2.80 34.10 1.32
N PHE A 357 -2.11 33.17 1.99
CA PHE A 357 -1.39 32.08 1.33
C PHE A 357 -2.29 31.25 0.40
N VAL A 358 -3.48 30.88 0.85
CA VAL A 358 -4.46 30.14 0.05
C VAL A 358 -4.96 30.97 -1.14
N ALA A 359 -5.20 32.27 -0.95
CA ALA A 359 -5.63 33.17 -2.01
C ALA A 359 -4.55 33.33 -3.10
N LEU A 360 -3.29 33.47 -2.69
CA LEU A 360 -2.15 33.58 -3.60
C LEU A 360 -1.94 32.30 -4.41
N TRP A 361 -2.00 31.12 -3.77
CA TRP A 361 -1.95 29.86 -4.50
C TRP A 361 -3.11 29.69 -5.47
N ARG A 362 -4.33 30.09 -5.08
CA ARG A 362 -5.49 30.03 -5.96
C ARG A 362 -5.27 30.87 -7.22
N ALA A 363 -4.75 32.09 -7.08
CA ALA A 363 -4.42 32.95 -8.21
C ALA A 363 -3.31 32.34 -9.08
N ALA A 364 -2.25 31.81 -8.47
CA ALA A 364 -1.13 31.20 -9.18
C ALA A 364 -1.56 29.96 -10.00
N LEU A 365 -2.41 29.10 -9.44
CA LEU A 365 -2.87 27.86 -10.09
C LEU A 365 -3.78 28.09 -11.31
N GLN A 366 -4.38 29.28 -11.46
CA GLN A 366 -5.12 29.63 -12.68
C GLN A 366 -4.23 29.59 -13.92
N ASN A 367 -2.93 29.89 -13.77
CA ASN A 367 -1.93 29.86 -14.83
C ASN A 367 -1.31 28.48 -15.07
N ALA A 368 -1.71 27.46 -14.30
CA ALA A 368 -1.24 26.08 -14.42
C ALA A 368 -2.32 25.13 -14.96
N ARG A 369 -3.44 25.66 -15.47
CA ARG A 369 -4.50 24.85 -16.09
C ARG A 369 -4.02 24.30 -17.44
N PRO A 370 -4.11 22.98 -17.68
CA PRO A 370 -3.65 22.42 -18.93
C PRO A 370 -4.61 22.75 -20.08
N ASP A 371 -4.05 23.15 -21.23
CA ASP A 371 -4.80 23.23 -22.49
C ASP A 371 -5.39 21.86 -22.88
N ARG A 372 -4.62 20.81 -22.61
CA ARG A 372 -5.02 19.41 -22.76
C ARG A 372 -4.52 18.61 -21.57
N ALA A 373 -5.46 18.14 -20.74
CA ALA A 373 -5.14 17.23 -19.64
C ALA A 373 -4.60 15.89 -20.17
N THR A 374 -3.70 15.30 -19.41
CA THR A 374 -3.07 13.99 -19.67
C THR A 374 -3.12 13.15 -18.39
N TRP A 375 -2.75 11.87 -18.47
CA TRP A 375 -2.41 11.13 -17.26
C TRP A 375 -1.21 11.78 -16.59
N THR A 376 -1.43 12.29 -15.39
CA THR A 376 -0.41 12.74 -14.44
C THR A 376 -0.25 11.64 -13.41
N LEU A 377 0.89 10.96 -13.43
CA LEU A 377 1.21 9.80 -12.60
C LEU A 377 1.49 10.18 -11.13
N ARG A 378 1.80 11.46 -10.86
CA ARG A 378 2.08 12.09 -9.56
C ARG A 378 3.39 11.66 -8.90
N ASP A 379 3.64 10.36 -8.82
CA ASP A 379 4.80 9.78 -8.13
C ASP A 379 5.86 9.23 -9.11
N TYR A 380 6.04 9.94 -10.24
CA TYR A 380 7.06 9.64 -11.25
C TYR A 380 8.43 10.16 -10.81
N HIS A 381 9.15 9.37 -10.00
CA HIS A 381 10.45 9.72 -9.39
C HIS A 381 11.25 8.45 -9.04
N SER A 382 12.52 8.57 -8.63
CA SER A 382 13.49 7.48 -8.68
C SER A 382 13.13 6.16 -7.98
N PRO A 383 12.46 6.11 -6.81
CA PRO A 383 12.05 4.82 -6.22
C PRO A 383 11.00 4.07 -7.03
N ASN A 384 10.24 4.78 -7.86
CA ASN A 384 9.11 4.23 -8.61
C ASN A 384 9.48 3.96 -10.08
N LEU A 385 10.77 4.09 -10.41
CA LEU A 385 11.33 3.80 -11.72
C LEU A 385 12.36 2.68 -11.59
N ILE A 386 12.07 1.54 -12.21
CA ILE A 386 12.95 0.37 -12.26
C ILE A 386 13.67 0.34 -13.61
N TRP A 387 14.98 0.23 -13.60
CA TRP A 387 15.74 0.06 -14.84
C TRP A 387 15.70 -1.40 -15.29
N LEU A 388 15.36 -1.62 -16.56
CA LEU A 388 15.20 -2.94 -17.17
C LEU A 388 16.21 -3.08 -18.31
N PRO A 389 17.49 -3.38 -18.02
CA PRO A 389 18.58 -3.32 -19.00
C PRO A 389 18.40 -4.28 -20.19
N GLU A 390 17.61 -5.34 -20.02
CA GLU A 390 17.30 -6.35 -21.03
C GLU A 390 16.20 -5.93 -22.02
N ARG A 391 15.45 -4.85 -21.75
CA ARG A 391 14.41 -4.33 -22.64
C ARG A 391 14.99 -3.29 -23.60
N ASP A 392 14.22 -2.91 -24.61
CA ASP A 392 14.64 -1.96 -25.64
C ASP A 392 13.95 -0.60 -25.54
N GLY A 393 14.68 0.46 -25.90
CA GLY A 393 14.13 1.82 -25.96
C GLY A 393 13.51 2.28 -24.64
N LEU A 394 12.26 2.74 -24.71
CA LEU A 394 11.49 3.26 -23.56
C LEU A 394 11.01 2.15 -22.63
N GLU A 395 10.97 0.89 -23.08
CA GLU A 395 10.57 -0.24 -22.24
C GLU A 395 11.62 -0.53 -21.15
N ARG A 396 12.82 0.06 -21.25
CA ARG A 396 13.84 0.02 -20.19
C ARG A 396 13.45 0.73 -18.91
N VAL A 397 12.40 1.55 -18.94
CA VAL A 397 11.88 2.26 -17.77
C VAL A 397 10.63 1.53 -17.27
N GLY A 398 10.84 0.66 -16.28
CA GLY A 398 9.80 0.02 -15.49
C GLY A 398 9.08 1.03 -14.61
N LEU A 399 7.75 0.99 -14.62
CA LEU A 399 6.89 1.90 -13.86
C LEU A 399 6.19 1.12 -12.75
N ILE A 400 6.24 1.65 -11.53
CA ILE A 400 5.43 1.19 -10.39
C ILE A 400 4.76 2.38 -9.71
N ASP A 401 3.83 2.11 -8.80
CA ASP A 401 3.18 3.12 -7.96
C ASP A 401 2.43 4.23 -8.73
N PHE A 402 1.79 3.86 -9.85
CA PHE A 402 1.06 4.76 -10.74
C PHE A 402 -0.45 4.77 -10.52
N GLN A 403 -0.98 4.00 -9.56
CA GLN A 403 -2.42 3.85 -9.33
C GLN A 403 -3.12 5.14 -8.88
N ASP A 404 -2.37 6.10 -8.32
CA ASP A 404 -2.90 7.40 -7.87
C ASP A 404 -2.93 8.44 -9.01
N ALA A 405 -2.76 7.99 -10.26
CA ALA A 405 -2.78 8.84 -11.44
C ALA A 405 -4.11 9.56 -11.62
N VAL A 406 -4.01 10.77 -12.14
CA VAL A 406 -5.12 11.72 -12.32
C VAL A 406 -5.08 12.34 -13.71
N MET A 407 -6.19 12.91 -14.16
CA MET A 407 -6.21 13.77 -15.35
C MET A 407 -5.72 15.17 -14.96
N GLY A 408 -4.49 15.51 -15.36
CA GLY A 408 -3.83 16.73 -14.91
C GLY A 408 -2.87 17.34 -15.93
N HIS A 409 -2.06 18.29 -15.45
CA HIS A 409 -1.08 18.99 -16.27
C HIS A 409 0.23 18.17 -16.39
N PRO A 410 0.80 18.01 -17.60
CA PRO A 410 2.01 17.19 -17.83
C PRO A 410 3.24 17.63 -17.02
N ALA A 411 3.34 18.93 -16.72
CA ALA A 411 4.49 19.48 -16.01
C ALA A 411 4.64 18.96 -14.58
N TYR A 412 3.59 18.42 -13.96
CA TYR A 412 3.68 17.87 -12.60
C TYR A 412 4.61 16.65 -12.56
N ASP A 413 4.48 15.71 -13.50
CA ASP A 413 5.35 14.52 -13.54
C ASP A 413 6.78 14.88 -13.94
N VAL A 414 6.94 15.86 -14.83
CA VAL A 414 8.28 16.38 -15.18
C VAL A 414 8.94 16.99 -13.94
N ALA A 415 8.21 17.81 -13.17
CA ALA A 415 8.71 18.34 -11.91
C ALA A 415 9.00 17.23 -10.89
N SER A 416 8.18 16.17 -10.84
CA SER A 416 8.42 15.04 -9.94
C SER A 416 9.74 14.32 -10.20
N LEU A 417 10.11 14.15 -11.48
CA LEU A 417 11.37 13.54 -11.88
C LEU A 417 12.56 14.50 -11.71
N LEU A 418 12.43 15.74 -12.19
CA LEU A 418 13.56 16.66 -12.28
C LEU A 418 13.86 17.37 -10.96
N GLN A 419 12.90 17.40 -10.05
CA GLN A 419 13.05 17.88 -8.67
C GLN A 419 12.72 16.74 -7.70
N ASP A 420 13.42 15.62 -7.90
CA ASP A 420 13.27 14.40 -7.12
C ASP A 420 13.56 14.66 -5.64
N ALA A 421 12.62 14.30 -4.77
CA ALA A 421 12.74 14.58 -3.35
C ALA A 421 13.89 13.80 -2.68
N ARG A 422 14.25 12.63 -3.24
CA ARG A 422 15.18 11.68 -2.61
C ARG A 422 16.59 11.77 -3.15
N VAL A 423 16.78 12.45 -4.28
CA VAL A 423 18.04 12.47 -5.04
C VAL A 423 18.42 13.90 -5.36
N ASP A 424 19.69 14.25 -5.19
CA ASP A 424 20.14 15.62 -5.50
C ASP A 424 20.30 15.83 -7.01
N THR A 425 19.34 16.53 -7.60
CA THR A 425 19.38 16.98 -9.00
C THR A 425 19.89 18.43 -9.06
N SER A 426 21.08 18.63 -9.64
CA SER A 426 21.65 19.97 -9.83
C SER A 426 20.82 20.81 -10.82
N ALA A 427 20.85 22.14 -10.68
CA ALA A 427 20.14 23.05 -11.57
C ALA A 427 20.55 22.90 -13.04
N GLU A 428 21.83 22.67 -13.31
CA GLU A 428 22.30 22.42 -14.68
C GLU A 428 21.73 21.11 -15.25
N PHE A 429 21.68 20.05 -14.43
CA PHE A 429 21.15 18.77 -14.88
C PHE A 429 19.63 18.84 -15.13
N GLU A 430 18.88 19.48 -14.23
CA GLU A 430 17.47 19.79 -14.41
C GLU A 430 17.21 20.55 -15.72
N LEU A 431 17.91 21.66 -15.96
CA LEU A 431 17.74 22.46 -17.17
C LEU A 431 18.03 21.67 -18.45
N ARG A 432 19.06 20.82 -18.44
CA ARG A 432 19.36 19.91 -19.57
C ARG A 432 18.22 18.93 -19.84
N LEU A 433 17.65 18.33 -18.79
CA LEU A 433 16.53 17.40 -18.92
C LEU A 433 15.22 18.09 -19.31
N LEU A 434 14.97 19.31 -18.83
CA LEU A 434 13.84 20.13 -19.26
C LEU A 434 13.94 20.49 -20.74
N GLY A 435 15.15 20.84 -21.20
CA GLY A 435 15.44 21.06 -22.62
C GLY A 435 15.25 19.80 -23.47
N LEU A 436 15.66 18.63 -22.96
CA LEU A 436 15.37 17.34 -23.59
C LEU A 436 13.85 17.12 -23.71
N TYR A 437 13.10 17.28 -22.62
CA TYR A 437 11.64 17.13 -22.63
C TYR A 437 10.98 18.04 -23.67
N ALA A 438 11.34 19.32 -23.69
CA ALA A 438 10.77 20.30 -24.62
C ALA A 438 11.06 19.93 -26.09
N ARG A 439 12.29 19.48 -26.39
CA ARG A 439 12.68 19.03 -27.73
C ARG A 439 11.88 17.80 -28.15
N GLU A 440 11.77 16.81 -27.27
CA GLU A 440 11.02 15.57 -27.52
C GLU A 440 9.53 15.84 -27.69
N ARG A 441 8.94 16.75 -26.91
CA ARG A 441 7.54 17.18 -27.07
C ARG A 441 7.30 17.87 -28.40
N ARG A 442 8.12 18.86 -28.77
CA ARG A 442 8.00 19.55 -30.07
C ARG A 442 8.18 18.61 -31.26
N GLY A 443 9.06 17.62 -31.14
CA GLY A 443 9.25 16.61 -32.19
C GLY A 443 8.01 15.75 -32.43
N ARG A 444 7.16 15.57 -31.41
CA ARG A 444 5.90 14.80 -31.49
C ARG A 444 4.67 15.68 -31.74
N ASP A 445 4.74 16.93 -31.31
CA ASP A 445 3.65 17.89 -31.33
C ASP A 445 4.21 19.29 -31.62
N PRO A 446 4.24 19.71 -32.89
CA PRO A 446 4.77 21.02 -33.28
C PRO A 446 4.02 22.21 -32.66
N ALA A 447 2.78 22.03 -32.18
CA ALA A 447 1.98 23.06 -31.54
C ALA A 447 2.33 23.25 -30.05
N PHE A 448 3.24 22.44 -29.50
CA PHE A 448 3.63 22.52 -28.09
C PHE A 448 4.29 23.88 -27.74
N ASP A 449 3.60 24.64 -26.89
CA ASP A 449 4.08 25.90 -26.34
C ASP A 449 5.04 25.66 -25.17
N VAL A 450 6.33 25.84 -25.46
CA VAL A 450 7.42 25.69 -24.48
C VAL A 450 7.37 26.79 -23.42
N GLY A 451 6.95 28.01 -23.76
CA GLY A 451 6.90 29.13 -22.82
C GLY A 451 5.77 28.97 -21.80
N ALA A 452 4.58 28.60 -22.27
CA ALA A 452 3.46 28.26 -21.41
C ALA A 452 3.81 27.06 -20.51
N PHE A 453 4.41 26.01 -21.09
CA PHE A 453 4.85 24.85 -20.30
C PHE A 453 5.89 25.21 -19.23
N ALA A 454 6.87 26.06 -19.54
CA ALA A 454 7.89 26.47 -18.57
C ALA A 454 7.27 27.22 -17.37
N THR A 455 6.25 28.05 -17.62
CA THR A 455 5.50 28.74 -16.57
C THR A 455 4.74 27.74 -15.69
N ALA A 456 4.02 26.80 -16.31
CA ALA A 456 3.29 25.76 -15.59
C ALA A 456 4.23 24.80 -14.82
N TYR A 457 5.42 24.52 -15.37
CA TYR A 457 6.46 23.75 -14.69
C TYR A 457 6.91 24.43 -13.41
N ALA A 458 7.27 25.72 -13.44
CA ALA A 458 7.67 26.45 -12.24
C ALA A 458 6.57 26.48 -11.17
N LEU A 459 5.31 26.71 -11.58
CA LEU A 459 4.14 26.74 -10.69
C LEU A 459 3.90 25.39 -10.00
N LEU A 460 3.84 24.30 -10.77
CA LEU A 460 3.55 22.97 -10.25
C LEU A 460 4.74 22.36 -9.51
N ALA A 461 5.98 22.69 -9.91
CA ALA A 461 7.17 22.34 -9.16
C ALA A 461 7.20 23.03 -7.78
N ALA A 462 6.84 24.31 -7.71
CA ALA A 462 6.68 25.01 -6.44
C ALA A 462 5.56 24.39 -5.58
N GLN A 463 4.39 24.12 -6.17
CA GLN A 463 3.25 23.53 -5.44
C GLN A 463 3.64 22.17 -4.86
N ARG A 464 4.30 21.33 -5.66
CA ARG A 464 4.78 20.01 -5.22
C ARG A 464 5.83 20.13 -4.12
N ALA A 465 6.79 21.04 -4.23
CA ALA A 465 7.79 21.27 -3.18
C ALA A 465 7.13 21.71 -1.87
N THR A 466 6.19 22.66 -1.93
CA THR A 466 5.38 23.10 -0.78
C THR A 466 4.63 21.94 -0.14
N LYS A 467 3.92 21.13 -0.93
CA LYS A 467 3.26 19.90 -0.46
C LYS A 467 4.22 18.97 0.27
N ILE A 468 5.39 18.68 -0.33
CA ILE A 468 6.36 17.72 0.22
C ILE A 468 6.93 18.19 1.56
N LEU A 469 7.23 19.49 1.70
CA LEU A 469 7.65 20.06 2.99
C LEU A 469 6.65 19.73 4.10
N GLY A 470 5.36 19.93 3.82
CA GLY A 470 4.28 19.57 4.74
C GLY A 470 4.18 18.07 5.02
N ILE A 471 4.22 17.23 3.97
CA ILE A 471 4.13 15.77 4.11
C ILE A 471 5.27 15.21 4.96
N PHE A 472 6.52 15.62 4.71
CA PHE A 472 7.67 15.09 5.44
C PHE A 472 7.67 15.53 6.91
N ALA A 473 7.26 16.78 7.18
CA ALA A 473 7.05 17.24 8.56
C ALA A 473 5.93 16.45 9.28
N ARG A 474 4.84 16.14 8.57
CA ARG A 474 3.74 15.32 9.11
C ARG A 474 4.18 13.88 9.40
N LEU A 475 4.91 13.25 8.48
CA LEU A 475 5.41 11.88 8.64
C LEU A 475 6.32 11.73 9.86
N ASP A 476 7.14 12.75 10.15
CA ASP A 476 7.92 12.79 11.39
C ASP A 476 7.01 12.93 12.61
N ARG A 477 6.19 13.99 12.67
CA ARG A 477 5.44 14.37 13.88
C ARG A 477 4.30 13.43 14.25
N ARG A 478 3.59 12.91 13.26
CA ARG A 478 2.42 12.05 13.46
C ARG A 478 2.76 10.58 13.35
N ASP A 479 3.60 10.23 12.38
CA ASP A 479 3.83 8.84 11.99
C ASP A 479 5.18 8.27 12.50
N GLY A 480 5.98 9.09 13.21
CA GLY A 480 7.23 8.65 13.85
C GLY A 480 8.35 8.32 12.87
N LYS A 481 8.40 9.00 11.71
CA LYS A 481 9.36 8.72 10.63
C LYS A 481 10.36 9.87 10.41
N PRO A 482 11.35 10.05 11.31
CA PRO A 482 12.29 11.18 11.23
C PRO A 482 13.24 11.13 10.03
N GLY A 483 13.43 9.96 9.40
CA GLY A 483 14.33 9.80 8.26
C GLY A 483 13.99 10.72 7.06
N TYR A 484 12.71 11.10 6.91
CA TYR A 484 12.25 12.00 5.85
C TYR A 484 12.75 13.44 6.03
N LEU A 485 13.09 13.87 7.25
CA LEU A 485 13.59 15.21 7.52
C LEU A 485 14.93 15.49 6.83
N ALA A 486 15.74 14.45 6.59
CA ALA A 486 17.02 14.57 5.89
C ALA A 486 16.89 15.11 4.46
N HIS A 487 15.69 15.04 3.87
CA HIS A 487 15.42 15.54 2.53
C HIS A 487 14.98 17.01 2.49
N LEU A 488 14.52 17.58 3.61
CA LEU A 488 13.94 18.93 3.64
C LEU A 488 14.85 20.02 3.04
N PRO A 489 16.16 20.11 3.35
CA PRO A 489 17.01 21.17 2.79
C PRO A 489 17.01 21.20 1.25
N ARG A 490 16.92 20.02 0.62
CA ARG A 490 16.83 19.91 -0.85
C ARG A 490 15.51 20.47 -1.37
N ILE A 491 14.40 20.11 -0.72
CA ILE A 491 13.07 20.58 -1.11
C ILE A 491 12.95 22.09 -0.93
N GLU A 492 13.55 22.65 0.12
CA GLU A 492 13.64 24.10 0.33
C GLU A 492 14.41 24.79 -0.79
N GLY A 493 15.54 24.21 -1.22
CA GLY A 493 16.30 24.68 -2.37
C GLY A 493 15.48 24.64 -3.67
N TYR A 494 14.68 23.60 -3.88
CA TYR A 494 13.78 23.49 -5.04
C TYR A 494 12.68 24.54 -5.01
N LEU A 495 12.00 24.70 -3.87
CA LEU A 495 10.99 25.73 -3.69
C LEU A 495 11.57 27.13 -3.95
N THR A 496 12.76 27.43 -3.40
CA THR A 496 13.43 28.72 -3.60
C THR A 496 13.71 28.99 -5.08
N ARG A 497 14.24 28.00 -5.82
CA ARG A 497 14.49 28.15 -7.26
C ARG A 497 13.20 28.38 -8.05
N ASN A 498 12.12 27.68 -7.73
CA ASN A 498 10.84 27.85 -8.42
C ASN A 498 10.21 29.22 -8.11
N LEU A 499 10.26 29.68 -6.85
CA LEU A 499 9.74 30.99 -6.43
C LEU A 499 10.46 32.18 -7.08
N ALA A 500 11.65 31.98 -7.66
CA ALA A 500 12.33 33.00 -8.45
C ALA A 500 11.63 33.29 -9.80
N HIS A 501 10.71 32.42 -10.25
CA HIS A 501 9.96 32.65 -11.47
C HIS A 501 8.96 33.82 -11.32
N PRO A 502 8.83 34.74 -12.29
CA PRO A 502 7.97 35.92 -12.17
C PRO A 502 6.49 35.60 -11.87
N ALA A 503 5.98 34.48 -12.37
CA ALA A 503 4.60 34.03 -12.09
C ALA A 503 4.34 33.68 -10.61
N LEU A 504 5.39 33.56 -9.80
CA LEU A 504 5.33 33.23 -8.38
C LEU A 504 5.78 34.40 -7.49
N ALA A 505 5.92 35.62 -8.03
CA ALA A 505 6.46 36.77 -7.32
C ALA A 505 5.70 37.13 -6.03
N GLU A 506 4.36 37.06 -6.05
CA GLU A 506 3.55 37.34 -4.86
C GLU A 506 3.72 36.25 -3.80
N LEU A 507 3.75 34.97 -4.20
CA LEU A 507 4.06 33.87 -3.29
C LEU A 507 5.47 34.01 -2.72
N ARG A 508 6.46 34.43 -3.53
CA ARG A 508 7.82 34.69 -3.06
C ARG A 508 7.84 35.78 -1.99
N ALA A 509 7.13 36.88 -2.21
CA ALA A 509 7.00 37.97 -1.25
C ALA A 509 6.35 37.50 0.06
N TRP A 510 5.28 36.70 -0.03
CA TRP A 510 4.64 36.09 1.14
C TRP A 510 5.61 35.22 1.95
N HIS A 511 6.38 34.36 1.30
CA HIS A 511 7.38 33.52 1.98
C HIS A 511 8.48 34.37 2.64
N ALA A 512 8.95 35.44 1.99
CA ALA A 512 9.95 36.33 2.57
C ALA A 512 9.41 37.07 3.81
N ALA A 513 8.13 37.44 3.81
CA ALA A 513 7.50 38.14 4.93
C ALA A 513 7.23 37.22 6.13
N HIS A 514 6.76 35.99 5.89
CA HIS A 514 6.27 35.10 6.95
C HIS A 514 7.22 33.97 7.33
N LEU A 515 8.15 33.59 6.45
CA LEU A 515 9.11 32.50 6.65
C LEU A 515 10.53 32.95 6.27
N PRO A 516 11.07 34.01 6.93
CA PRO A 516 12.39 34.53 6.62
C PRO A 516 13.45 33.43 6.80
N GLY A 517 14.23 33.16 5.75
CA GLY A 517 15.26 32.10 5.73
C GLY A 517 14.87 30.82 4.98
N LEU A 518 13.60 30.63 4.61
CA LEU A 518 13.19 29.57 3.68
C LEU A 518 13.49 29.95 2.23
N VAL A 519 13.28 31.22 1.89
CA VAL A 519 13.65 31.81 0.60
C VAL A 519 14.78 32.79 0.91
N GLY A 520 15.96 32.59 0.31
CA GLY A 520 17.08 33.51 0.50
C GLY A 520 16.64 34.95 0.23
N SER A 521 16.95 35.87 1.14
CA SER A 521 16.89 37.29 0.81
C SER A 521 17.88 37.52 -0.33
N ASP A 522 17.43 38.07 -1.46
CA ASP A 522 18.36 38.66 -2.43
C ASP A 522 19.10 39.79 -1.69
N ALA A 523 20.25 39.46 -1.11
CA ALA A 523 21.20 40.38 -0.52
C ALA A 523 22.57 40.03 -1.12
N GLU A 524 22.86 40.71 -2.23
CA GLU A 524 24.19 41.07 -2.74
C GLU A 524 25.35 40.09 -2.51
N SER A 525 25.78 39.41 -3.59
CA SER A 525 27.20 39.25 -3.90
C SER A 525 27.45 39.28 -5.40
#